data_AF-A0A6A3VPD0-F1
#
_entry.id   AF-A0A6A3VPD0-F1
#
_cell.length_a   1.000
_cell.length_b   1.000
_cell.length_c   1.000
_cell.angle_alpha   90.00
_cell.angle_beta   90.00
_cell.angle_gamma   90.00
#
_symmetry.space_group_name_H-M   'P 1'
#
loop_
_entity.id
_entity.type
_entity.pdbx_description
1 polymer ?
#
loop_
_entity_poly.entity_id
_entity_poly.type
_entity_poly.pdbx_seq_one_letter_code
_entity_poly.pdbx_strand_id
1 'polypeptide(L)' 'MVKIFTLDELMIFLGILFFMSINDKGEYANYWGLQAEDLIFGGETASLDGFMTLHRFKLLRRCLSFKLFLLH' A
#
# COMPACT_ATOMS: atom_id res chain seq x y z
N MET A 1 9.15 12.73 -18.27
CA MET A 1 9.53 13.33 -16.98
C MET A 1 9.88 12.19 -16.03
N VAL A 2 11.14 12.07 -15.61
CA VAL A 2 11.56 11.01 -14.67
C VAL A 2 10.91 11.33 -13.32
N LYS A 3 10.01 10.46 -12.84
CA LYS A 3 9.46 10.58 -11.49
C LYS A 3 10.51 10.07 -10.52
N ILE A 4 11.15 11.00 -9.82
CA ILE A 4 12.13 10.68 -8.78
C ILE A 4 11.34 10.19 -7.55
N PHE A 5 11.82 9.11 -6.97
CA PHE A 5 11.33 8.56 -5.70
C PHE A 5 12.47 8.66 -4.69
N THR A 6 12.15 9.04 -3.46
CA THR A 6 13.14 9.03 -2.39
C THR A 6 13.35 7.61 -1.86
N LEU A 7 14.48 7.36 -1.20
CA LEU A 7 14.69 6.10 -0.48
C LEU A 7 13.63 5.89 0.60
N ASP A 8 13.21 6.96 1.26
CA ASP A 8 12.14 6.94 2.26
C ASP A 8 10.81 6.45 1.67
N GLU A 9 10.38 6.97 0.51
CA GLU A 9 9.19 6.49 -0.18
C GLU A 9 9.29 5.02 -0.60
N LEU A 10 10.48 4.58 -1.02
CA LEU A 10 10.75 3.17 -1.31
C LEU A 10 10.59 2.29 -0.07
N MET A 11 11.10 2.73 1.09
CA MET A 11 10.98 1.99 2.35
C MET A 11 9.53 1.95 2.85
N ILE A 12 8.78 3.04 2.73
CA ILE A 12 7.34 3.08 3.03
C ILE A 12 6.59 2.12 2.11
N PHE A 13 6.89 2.13 0.80
CA PHE A 13 6.28 1.22 -0.16
C PHE A 13 6.52 -0.26 0.19
N LEU A 14 7.75 -0.62 0.57
CA LEU A 14 8.06 -1.97 1.04
C LEU A 14 7.29 -2.32 2.32
N GLY A 15 7.20 -1.40 3.27
CA GLY A 15 6.40 -1.56 4.48
C GLY A 15 4.92 -1.82 4.18
N ILE A 16 4.35 -1.11 3.20
CA ILE A 16 2.98 -1.32 2.72
C ILE A 16 2.80 -2.72 2.13
N LEU A 17 3.76 -3.21 1.33
CA LEU A 17 3.69 -4.56 0.77
C LEU A 17 3.71 -5.64 1.86
N PHE A 18 4.57 -5.49 2.88
CA PHE A 18 4.59 -6.39 4.03
C PHE A 18 3.28 -6.33 4.81
N PHE A 19 2.76 -5.14 5.05
CA PHE A 19 1.47 -4.96 5.73
C PHE A 19 0.33 -5.66 4.99
N MET A 20 0.26 -5.51 3.67
CA MET A 20 -0.72 -6.19 2.82
C MET A 20 -0.55 -7.71 2.81
N SER A 21 0.68 -8.21 2.93
CA SER A 21 0.94 -9.66 2.99
C SER A 21 0.44 -10.31 4.29
N ILE A 22 0.33 -9.51 5.37
CA ILE A 22 -0.11 -9.98 6.70
C ILE A 22 -1.61 -9.74 6.88
N ASN A 23 -2.11 -8.59 6.41
CA ASN A 23 -3.50 -8.19 6.57
C ASN A 23 -4.17 -8.31 5.21
N ASP A 24 -4.85 -9.42 4.93
CA ASP A 24 -5.54 -9.61 3.65
C ASP A 24 -6.89 -8.87 3.65
N LYS A 25 -6.94 -7.70 2.99
CA LYS A 25 -8.17 -6.96 2.71
C LYS A 25 -8.65 -7.18 1.26
N GLY A 26 -8.11 -8.18 0.57
CA GLY A 26 -8.37 -8.46 -0.84
C GLY A 26 -7.69 -7.44 -1.77
N GLU A 27 -8.49 -6.64 -2.46
CA GLU A 27 -7.97 -5.64 -3.40
C GLU A 27 -7.14 -4.58 -2.68
N TYR A 28 -5.96 -4.26 -3.22
CA TYR A 28 -5.07 -3.28 -2.62
C TYR A 28 -5.72 -1.90 -2.44
N ALA A 29 -6.74 -1.55 -3.22
CA ALA A 29 -7.46 -0.28 -3.05
C ALA A 29 -8.18 -0.17 -1.69
N ASN A 30 -8.49 -1.28 -1.03
CA ASN A 30 -9.24 -1.34 0.23
C ASN A 30 -8.43 -0.91 1.46
N TYR A 31 -7.12 -0.65 1.29
CA TYR A 31 -6.24 -0.15 2.35
C TYR A 31 -6.16 1.38 2.38
N TRP A 32 -6.80 2.04 1.43
CA TRP A 32 -6.88 3.49 1.32
C TRP A 32 -8.32 3.95 1.51
N GLY A 33 -8.48 5.18 1.99
CA GLY A 33 -9.77 5.80 2.25
C GLY A 33 -10.43 5.32 3.54
N LEU A 34 -11.77 5.38 3.54
CA LEU A 34 -12.58 4.97 4.68
C LEU A 34 -12.54 3.46 4.82
N GLN A 35 -12.07 2.99 5.98
CA GLN A 35 -12.02 1.58 6.27
C GLN A 35 -13.38 1.12 6.80
N ALA A 36 -13.97 0.10 6.15
CA ALA A 36 -15.26 -0.46 6.57
C ALA A 36 -15.23 -1.01 8.00
N GLU A 37 -14.04 -1.44 8.45
CA GLU A 37 -13.79 -1.91 9.82
C GLU A 37 -14.00 -0.80 10.86
N ASP A 38 -13.67 0.45 10.55
CA ASP A 38 -13.81 1.59 11.48
C ASP A 38 -15.28 1.88 11.78
N LEU A 39 -16.11 1.77 10.74
CA LEU A 39 -17.56 1.96 10.83
C LEU A 39 -18.26 0.87 11.64
N ILE A 40 -17.70 -0.34 11.66
CA ILE A 40 -18.31 -1.52 12.32
C ILE A 40 -17.77 -1.72 13.72
N PHE A 41 -16.46 -1.57 13.91
CA PHE A 41 -15.77 -1.88 15.16
C PHE A 41 -15.44 -0.64 15.99
N GLY A 42 -15.68 0.57 15.48
CA GLY A 42 -15.42 1.83 16.20
C GLY A 42 -13.94 2.08 16.49
N GLY A 43 -13.05 1.39 15.77
CA GLY A 43 -11.60 1.58 15.86
C GLY A 43 -11.09 2.57 14.82
N GLU A 44 -9.88 3.07 15.02
CA GLU A 44 -9.09 3.73 13.97
C GLU A 44 -8.20 2.67 13.31
N THR A 45 -8.71 1.93 12.34
CA THR A 45 -7.85 1.14 11.48
C THR A 45 -7.03 2.08 10.61
N ALA A 46 -5.73 1.80 10.52
CA ALA A 46 -4.79 2.72 9.88
C ALA A 46 -4.99 2.70 8.36
N SER A 47 -5.76 3.66 7.84
CA SER A 47 -5.74 4.00 6.42
C SER A 47 -4.30 4.32 6.01
N LEU A 48 -3.88 3.79 4.86
CA LEU A 48 -2.54 4.04 4.33
C LEU A 48 -2.35 5.45 3.77
N ASP A 49 -3.41 6.25 3.66
CA ASP A 49 -3.34 7.63 3.17
C ASP A 49 -2.36 8.50 3.98
N GLY A 50 -2.21 8.22 5.28
CA GLY A 50 -1.25 8.92 6.14
C GLY A 50 0.23 8.60 5.85
N PHE A 51 0.51 7.47 5.19
CA PHE A 51 1.88 7.03 4.87
C PHE A 51 2.24 7.28 3.41
N MET A 52 1.35 6.93 2.49
CA MET A 52 1.56 7.11 1.06
C MET A 52 0.21 7.14 0.34
N THR A 53 0.00 8.12 -0.54
CA THR A 53 -1.25 8.16 -1.34
C THR A 53 -1.37 6.98 -2.31
N LEU A 54 -2.59 6.54 -2.58
CA LEU A 54 -2.88 5.47 -3.55
C LEU A 54 -2.26 5.74 -4.93
N HIS A 55 -2.25 7.00 -5.35
CA HIS A 55 -1.62 7.40 -6.62
C HIS A 55 -0.10 7.20 -6.60
N ARG A 56 0.60 7.59 -5.53
CA ARG A 56 2.06 7.36 -5.40
C ARG A 56 2.38 5.86 -5.36
N PHE A 57 1.59 5.08 -4.61
CA PHE A 57 1.73 3.63 -4.55
C PHE A 57 1.61 2.98 -5.94
N LYS A 58 0.56 3.33 -6.70
CA LYS A 58 0.37 2.82 -8.08
C LYS A 58 1.53 3.16 -9.00
N LEU A 59 2.13 4.35 -8.84
CA LEU A 59 3.31 4.76 -9.61
C LEU A 59 4.54 3.92 -9.27
N LEU A 60 4.83 3.75 -7.98
CA LEU A 60 5.94 2.90 -7.52
C LEU A 60 5.75 1.46 -7.96
N ARG A 61 4.55 0.87 -7.77
CA ARG A 61 4.22 -0.49 -8.21
C ARG A 61 4.40 -0.66 -9.72
N ARG A 62 4.02 0.33 -10.54
CA ARG A 62 4.21 0.27 -11.99
C ARG A 62 5.70 0.30 -12.37
N CYS A 63 6.49 1.16 -11.72
CA CYS A 63 7.92 1.29 -11.99
C CYS A 63 8.73 0.08 -11.48
N LEU A 64 8.35 -0.44 -10.32
CA LEU A 64 8.98 -1.57 -9.66
C LEU A 64 8.14 -2.83 -9.90
N SER A 65 7.73 -3.11 -11.14
CA SER A 65 7.11 -4.39 -11.47
C SER A 65 8.11 -5.51 -11.21
N PHE A 66 8.21 -5.92 -9.94
CA PHE A 66 8.90 -7.11 -9.52
C PHE A 66 8.16 -8.25 -10.21
N LYS A 67 8.81 -8.94 -11.14
CA LYS A 67 8.42 -10.31 -11.45
C LYS A 67 8.64 -11.10 -10.17
N LEU A 68 7.69 -11.03 -9.25
CA LEU A 68 7.72 -11.82 -8.03
C LEU A 68 7.43 -13.26 -8.46
N PHE A 69 8.49 -13.99 -8.78
CA PHE A 69 8.51 -15.44 -8.88
C PHE A 69 8.29 -16.01 -7.46
N LEU A 70 7.09 -15.85 -6.92
CA LEU A 70 6.64 -16.52 -5.71
C LEU A 70 5.23 -17.05 -5.95
N LEU A 71 5.17 -18.01 -6.87
CA LEU A 71 4.13 -19.02 -6.96
C LEU A 71 4.87 -20.35 -7.10
N HIS A 72 5.08 -21.00 -5.97
CA HIS A 72 5.25 -22.44 -5.91
C HIS A 72 4.52 -22.97 -4.67
#